data_AF-A0A7W0SGM7-F1
#
_entry.id   AF-A0A7W0SGM7-F1
#
_cell.length_a   1.000
_cell.length_b   1.000
_cell.length_c   1.000
_cell.angle_alpha   90.00
_cell.angle_beta   90.00
_cell.angle_gamma   90.00
#
_symmetry.space_group_name_H-M   'P 1'
#
loop_
_entity.id
_entity.type
_entity.pdbx_description
1 polymer ?
#
loop_
_entity_poly.entity_id
_entity_poly.type
_entity_poly.pdbx_seq_one_letter_code
_entity_poly.pdbx_strand_id
1 'polypeptide(L)'
;MLIAAMAGFMVCALAAPGAFGDAGLAIGLGYLMVVLVHAGLYAESAGREVIRFAPFNLLGAAALIAASFVDGGFRYGLWLVPLGAQYLAATVGRPPEPVTGYVLHSFHLVERHGLLLIVALGESVVAVGFGLGELTLDLGSYLGVVLGVGLAGALWWTYFLADDHLAERALIASDSSSRLRKALGGFFYSYIPMLLGVVVLAAGVSHALGHFGERLDVTRALLLAGGAALYLLGNVAFRIAMGIRPLTIRAFGGVAALATIFVGVAVSAGLQLVSLLLVLVVMLTWEMRGETAAISS
;
A
#
# COMPACT_ATOMS: atom_id res chain seq x y z
N MET A 1 -12.09 23.75 9.07
CA MET A 1 -11.55 23.17 7.83
C MET A 1 -11.17 21.69 7.97
N LEU A 2 -10.40 21.28 8.97
CA LEU A 2 -10.01 19.87 9.15
C LEU A 2 -11.20 18.89 9.22
N ILE A 3 -12.25 19.21 9.99
CA ILE A 3 -13.48 18.38 10.06
C ILE A 3 -14.13 18.20 8.68
N ALA A 4 -14.09 19.23 7.82
CA ALA A 4 -14.64 19.15 6.47
C ALA A 4 -13.81 18.21 5.58
N ALA A 5 -12.48 18.25 5.66
CA ALA A 5 -11.64 17.26 4.96
C ALA A 5 -11.90 15.84 5.46
N MET A 6 -12.05 15.65 6.78
CA MET A 6 -12.40 14.35 7.36
C MET A 6 -13.76 13.84 6.86
N ALA A 7 -14.78 14.71 6.79
CA ALA A 7 -16.07 14.38 6.22
C ALA A 7 -15.94 13.95 4.75
N GLY A 8 -15.05 14.58 3.97
CA GLY A 8 -14.80 14.22 2.57
C GLY A 8 -14.17 12.86 2.41
N PHE A 9 -13.18 12.55 3.23
CA PHE A 9 -12.61 11.20 3.28
C PHE A 9 -13.64 10.16 3.75
N MET A 10 -14.51 10.50 4.71
CA MET A 10 -15.59 9.62 5.14
C MET A 10 -16.58 9.31 4.01
N VAL A 11 -16.97 10.33 3.23
CA VAL A 11 -17.81 10.14 2.04
C VAL A 11 -17.13 9.20 1.03
N CYS A 12 -15.84 9.39 0.78
CA CYS A 12 -15.08 8.50 -0.11
C CYS A 12 -15.06 7.06 0.41
N ALA A 13 -14.85 6.86 1.72
CA ALA A 13 -14.81 5.55 2.35
C ALA A 13 -16.18 4.84 2.27
N LEU A 14 -17.27 5.53 2.57
CA LEU A 14 -18.63 4.97 2.47
C LEU A 14 -19.03 4.62 1.04
N ALA A 15 -18.54 5.39 0.06
CA ALA A 15 -18.82 5.16 -1.35
C ALA A 15 -17.90 4.11 -1.98
N ALA A 16 -16.81 3.71 -1.32
CA ALA A 16 -15.81 2.78 -1.87
C ALA A 16 -16.38 1.43 -2.35
N PRO A 17 -17.32 0.76 -1.64
CA PRO A 17 -17.90 -0.49 -2.12
C PRO A 17 -18.64 -0.35 -3.46
N GLY A 18 -19.22 0.83 -3.73
CA GLY A 18 -19.95 1.16 -4.97
C GLY A 18 -19.16 2.04 -5.93
N ALA A 19 -17.83 2.14 -5.77
CA ALA A 19 -16.97 3.10 -6.48
C ALA A 19 -17.09 3.07 -8.00
N PHE A 20 -17.29 1.87 -8.55
CA PHE A 20 -17.40 1.63 -9.99
C PHE A 20 -18.86 1.51 -10.46
N GLY A 21 -19.83 1.85 -9.62
CA GLY A 21 -21.26 1.90 -9.95
C GLY A 21 -21.86 3.22 -9.49
N ASP A 22 -23.02 3.15 -8.83
CA ASP A 22 -23.84 4.32 -8.49
C ASP A 22 -23.19 5.29 -7.49
N ALA A 23 -22.19 4.83 -6.74
CA ALA A 23 -21.51 5.65 -5.72
C ALA A 23 -20.25 6.37 -6.24
N GLY A 24 -19.86 6.19 -7.50
CA GLY A 24 -18.65 6.81 -8.08
C GLY A 24 -18.65 8.33 -7.95
N LEU A 25 -19.82 8.97 -8.15
CA LEU A 25 -19.94 10.43 -8.06
C LEU A 25 -19.67 10.93 -6.64
N ALA A 26 -20.11 10.19 -5.63
CA ALA A 26 -19.86 10.53 -4.22
C ALA A 26 -18.35 10.50 -3.91
N ILE A 27 -17.59 9.56 -4.48
CA ILE A 27 -16.12 9.54 -4.35
C ILE A 27 -15.50 10.78 -4.99
N GLY A 28 -15.90 11.11 -6.24
CA GLY A 28 -15.37 12.27 -6.94
C GLY A 28 -15.63 13.58 -6.18
N LEU A 29 -16.84 13.75 -5.65
CA LEU A 29 -17.22 14.93 -4.86
C LEU A 29 -16.53 14.97 -3.47
N GLY A 30 -16.46 13.82 -2.78
CA GLY A 30 -15.74 13.72 -1.51
C GLY A 30 -14.26 14.07 -1.66
N TYR A 31 -13.62 13.55 -2.70
CA TYR A 31 -12.23 13.87 -3.03
C TYR A 31 -12.07 15.35 -3.43
N LEU A 32 -12.96 15.90 -4.26
CA LEU A 32 -12.95 17.32 -4.60
C LEU A 32 -13.02 18.20 -3.33
N MET A 33 -13.90 17.86 -2.38
CA MET A 33 -14.00 18.60 -1.11
C MET A 33 -12.67 18.57 -0.34
N VAL A 34 -12.01 17.42 -0.26
CA VAL A 34 -10.67 17.30 0.35
C VAL A 34 -9.66 18.21 -0.36
N VAL A 35 -9.65 18.20 -1.69
CA VAL A 35 -8.75 19.04 -2.50
C VAL A 35 -8.99 20.53 -2.25
N LEU A 36 -10.24 20.97 -2.21
CA LEU A 36 -10.60 22.37 -1.97
C LEU A 36 -10.21 22.82 -0.56
N VAL A 37 -10.46 21.98 0.46
CA VAL A 37 -10.06 22.28 1.84
C VAL A 37 -8.55 22.41 1.96
N HIS A 38 -7.78 21.47 1.40
CA HIS A 38 -6.32 21.54 1.43
C HIS A 38 -5.79 22.74 0.63
N ALA A 39 -6.34 23.02 -0.56
CA ALA A 39 -5.95 24.16 -1.36
C ALA A 39 -6.21 25.49 -0.62
N GLY A 40 -7.34 25.62 0.08
CA GLY A 40 -7.67 26.78 0.91
C GLY A 40 -6.70 26.94 2.08
N LEU A 41 -6.47 25.87 2.85
CA LEU A 41 -5.51 25.89 3.97
C LEU A 41 -4.10 26.24 3.50
N TYR A 42 -3.65 25.71 2.36
CA TYR A 42 -2.35 26.03 1.82
C TYR A 42 -2.28 27.45 1.26
N ALA A 43 -3.36 28.00 0.73
CA ALA A 43 -3.39 29.41 0.32
C ALA A 43 -3.27 30.37 1.51
N GLU A 44 -3.79 30.00 2.68
CA GLU A 44 -3.70 30.79 3.91
C GLU A 44 -2.36 30.63 4.64
N SER A 45 -1.79 29.42 4.64
CA SER A 45 -0.64 29.06 5.49
C SER A 45 0.68 28.89 4.73
N ALA A 46 0.65 28.74 3.41
CA ALA A 46 1.82 28.43 2.60
C ALA A 46 1.95 29.36 1.37
N GLY A 47 3.20 29.64 0.97
CA GLY A 47 3.47 30.46 -0.20
C GLY A 47 3.02 29.81 -1.52
N ARG A 48 3.13 30.58 -2.62
CA ARG A 48 2.80 30.18 -4.00
C ARG A 48 3.34 28.80 -4.42
N GLU A 49 4.46 28.40 -3.83
CA GLU A 49 5.14 27.11 -4.04
C GLU A 49 4.32 25.87 -3.65
N VAL A 50 3.32 26.00 -2.77
CA VAL A 50 2.44 24.87 -2.37
C VAL A 50 1.14 24.85 -3.19
N ILE A 51 0.67 26.01 -3.65
CA ILE A 51 -0.53 26.11 -4.53
C ILE A 51 -0.30 25.43 -5.88
N ARG A 52 0.95 25.27 -6.35
CA ARG A 52 1.26 24.59 -7.62
C ARG A 52 0.81 23.14 -7.69
N PHE A 53 0.55 22.49 -6.55
CA PHE A 53 0.03 21.13 -6.50
C PHE A 53 -1.50 21.08 -6.67
N ALA A 54 -2.21 22.20 -6.49
CA ALA A 54 -3.66 22.26 -6.58
C ALA A 54 -4.21 21.87 -7.98
N PRO A 55 -3.62 22.30 -9.11
CA PRO A 55 -4.10 21.90 -10.44
C PRO A 55 -4.07 20.38 -10.66
N PHE A 56 -3.02 19.70 -10.17
CA PHE A 56 -2.90 18.24 -10.31
C PHE A 56 -3.97 17.51 -9.48
N ASN A 57 -4.23 18.00 -8.27
CA ASN A 57 -5.27 17.45 -7.40
C ASN A 57 -6.68 17.72 -7.96
N LEU A 58 -6.92 18.91 -8.52
CA LEU A 58 -8.18 19.27 -9.19
C LEU A 58 -8.39 18.44 -10.46
N LEU A 59 -7.35 18.18 -11.24
CA LEU A 59 -7.41 17.27 -12.39
C LEU A 59 -7.82 15.86 -11.96
N GLY A 60 -7.22 15.35 -10.87
CA GLY A 60 -7.63 14.07 -10.29
C GLY A 60 -9.10 14.05 -9.88
N ALA A 61 -9.57 15.10 -9.21
CA ALA A 61 -10.97 15.21 -8.79
C ALA A 61 -11.94 15.27 -9.99
N ALA A 62 -11.62 16.09 -10.99
CA ALA A 62 -12.40 16.19 -12.21
C ALA A 62 -12.45 14.85 -12.97
N ALA A 63 -11.34 14.11 -13.02
CA ALA A 63 -11.30 12.80 -13.66
C ALA A 63 -12.18 11.77 -12.93
N LEU A 64 -12.17 11.74 -11.60
CA LEU A 64 -13.05 10.83 -10.82
C LEU A 64 -14.53 11.17 -10.99
N ILE A 65 -14.87 12.46 -11.03
CA ILE A 65 -16.24 12.91 -11.32
C ILE A 65 -16.64 12.48 -12.74
N ALA A 66 -15.79 12.71 -13.73
CA ALA A 66 -16.03 12.29 -15.12
C ALA A 66 -16.18 10.76 -15.24
N ALA A 67 -15.40 9.99 -14.48
CA ALA A 67 -15.46 8.52 -14.46
C ALA A 67 -16.84 7.98 -14.05
N SER A 68 -17.61 8.78 -13.31
CA SER A 68 -18.94 8.43 -12.83
C SER A 68 -20.02 8.51 -13.92
N PHE A 69 -19.72 9.15 -15.06
CA PHE A 69 -20.65 9.35 -16.18
C PHE A 69 -20.29 8.54 -17.43
N VAL A 70 -19.27 7.69 -17.34
CA VAL A 70 -18.80 6.87 -18.47
C VAL A 70 -18.68 5.42 -18.02
N ASP A 71 -18.86 4.48 -18.95
CA ASP A 71 -18.78 3.05 -18.70
C ASP A 71 -17.55 2.40 -19.35
N GLY A 72 -17.32 1.12 -19.02
CA GLY A 72 -16.32 0.28 -19.67
C GLY A 72 -14.86 0.69 -19.41
N GLY A 73 -13.98 0.40 -20.37
CA GLY A 73 -12.54 0.63 -20.26
C GLY A 73 -12.15 2.08 -19.93
N PHE A 74 -12.93 3.05 -20.43
CA PHE A 74 -12.63 4.47 -20.25
C PHE A 74 -12.82 4.93 -18.79
N ARG A 75 -13.78 4.34 -18.06
CA ARG A 75 -13.95 4.55 -16.62
C ARG A 75 -12.66 4.23 -15.87
N TYR A 76 -12.07 3.06 -16.14
CA TYR A 76 -10.82 2.64 -15.50
C TYR A 76 -9.65 3.57 -15.86
N GLY A 77 -9.57 4.01 -17.11
CA GLY A 77 -8.57 5.00 -17.53
C GLY A 77 -8.64 6.31 -16.72
N LEU A 78 -9.84 6.84 -16.50
CA LEU A 78 -10.03 8.05 -15.69
C LEU A 78 -9.69 7.83 -14.21
N TRP A 79 -9.95 6.64 -13.66
CA TRP A 79 -9.55 6.27 -12.30
C TRP A 79 -8.02 6.21 -12.10
N LEU A 80 -7.25 6.04 -13.17
CA LEU A 80 -5.79 6.08 -13.12
C LEU A 80 -5.23 7.51 -13.19
N VAL A 81 -6.02 8.50 -13.64
CA VAL A 81 -5.58 9.90 -13.79
C VAL A 81 -5.10 10.51 -12.47
N PRO A 82 -5.81 10.38 -11.32
CA PRO A 82 -5.30 10.90 -10.05
C PRO A 82 -3.92 10.36 -9.69
N LEU A 83 -3.66 9.06 -9.93
CA LEU A 83 -2.36 8.44 -9.66
C LEU A 83 -1.26 9.04 -10.55
N GLY A 84 -1.54 9.16 -11.85
CA GLY A 84 -0.62 9.78 -12.81
C GLY A 84 -0.38 11.27 -12.51
N ALA A 85 -1.43 12.00 -12.13
CA ALA A 85 -1.34 13.42 -11.78
C ALA A 85 -0.48 13.64 -10.53
N GLN A 86 -0.62 12.81 -9.49
CA GLN A 86 0.23 12.92 -8.29
C GLN A 86 1.68 12.54 -8.58
N TYR A 87 1.92 11.51 -9.41
CA TYR A 87 3.26 11.16 -9.86
C TYR A 87 3.91 12.29 -10.69
N LEU A 88 3.13 12.95 -11.56
CA LEU A 88 3.62 14.09 -12.35
C LEU A 88 3.87 15.31 -11.46
N ALA A 89 2.98 15.58 -10.50
CA ALA A 89 3.15 16.66 -9.53
C ALA A 89 4.44 16.49 -8.72
N ALA A 90 4.78 15.25 -8.37
CA ALA A 90 6.02 14.91 -7.68
C ALA A 90 7.30 15.14 -8.49
N THR A 91 7.24 14.91 -9.80
CA THR A 91 8.40 14.95 -10.69
C THR A 91 8.61 16.35 -11.28
N VAL A 92 7.52 17.03 -11.65
CA VAL A 92 7.52 18.37 -12.25
C VAL A 92 7.40 19.47 -11.20
N GLY A 93 6.71 19.23 -10.08
CA GLY A 93 6.54 20.18 -8.98
C GLY A 93 7.73 20.28 -8.03
N ARG A 94 8.93 19.83 -8.43
CA ARG A 94 10.14 20.04 -7.64
C ARG A 94 10.49 21.53 -7.66
N PRO A 95 10.70 22.16 -6.49
CA PRO A 95 11.13 23.54 -6.48
C PRO A 95 12.52 23.65 -7.11
N PRO A 96 12.78 24.70 -7.92
CA PRO A 96 14.10 24.93 -8.51
C PRO A 96 15.16 25.22 -7.45
N GLU A 97 14.76 25.65 -6.25
CA GLU A 97 15.65 25.84 -5.10
C GLU A 97 15.34 24.85 -3.96
N PRO A 98 16.35 24.46 -3.17
CA PRO A 98 16.13 23.68 -1.96
C PRO A 98 15.17 24.42 -1.02
N VAL A 99 14.12 23.75 -0.54
CA VAL A 99 13.22 24.34 0.46
C VAL A 99 14.02 24.54 1.76
N THR A 100 14.56 25.73 1.95
CA THR A 100 15.28 26.12 3.17
C THR A 100 14.27 26.37 4.28
N GLY A 101 14.41 25.68 5.41
CA GLY A 101 13.64 25.93 6.63
C GLY A 101 12.65 24.84 7.06
N TYR A 102 12.41 23.80 6.24
CA TYR A 102 11.59 22.65 6.68
C TYR A 102 12.46 21.56 7.30
N VAL A 103 12.49 21.51 8.64
CA VAL A 103 13.24 20.47 9.36
C VAL A 103 12.42 19.18 9.40
N LEU A 104 12.78 18.24 8.53
CA LEU A 104 12.18 16.90 8.54
C LEU A 104 12.72 16.08 9.72
N HIS A 105 11.93 15.96 10.79
CA HIS A 105 12.24 15.09 11.92
C HIS A 105 12.10 13.62 11.50
N SER A 106 13.24 12.96 11.29
CA SER A 106 13.31 11.61 10.69
C SER A 106 12.61 10.56 11.56
N PHE A 107 12.75 10.67 12.89
CA PHE A 107 12.05 9.81 13.85
C PHE A 107 10.53 9.83 13.66
N HIS A 108 9.90 11.01 13.70
CA HIS A 108 8.44 11.12 13.56
C HIS A 108 7.95 10.68 12.18
N LEU A 109 8.76 10.84 11.13
CA LEU A 109 8.38 10.37 9.80
C LEU A 109 8.30 8.84 9.77
N VAL A 110 9.35 8.16 10.25
CA VAL A 110 9.42 6.70 10.32
C VAL A 110 8.30 6.17 11.22
N GLU A 111 8.14 6.75 12.40
CA GLU A 111 7.13 6.40 13.39
C GLU A 111 5.71 6.48 12.80
N ARG A 112 5.33 7.62 12.21
CA ARG A 112 3.98 7.82 11.67
C ARG A 112 3.66 6.88 10.51
N HIS A 113 4.62 6.62 9.63
CA HIS A 113 4.40 5.72 8.50
C HIS A 113 4.43 4.25 8.95
N GLY A 114 5.23 3.89 9.96
CA GLY A 114 5.13 2.60 10.61
C GLY A 114 3.74 2.37 11.21
N LEU A 115 3.22 3.35 11.96
CA LEU A 115 1.87 3.29 12.53
C LEU A 115 0.79 3.15 11.45
N LEU A 116 0.90 3.89 10.33
CA LEU A 116 -0.01 3.75 9.20
C LEU A 116 -0.05 2.31 8.68
N LEU A 117 1.11 1.67 8.54
CA LEU A 117 1.19 0.28 8.08
C LEU A 117 0.57 -0.69 9.10
N ILE A 118 0.79 -0.48 10.40
CA ILE A 118 0.17 -1.28 11.46
C ILE A 118 -1.37 -1.17 11.40
N VAL A 119 -1.90 0.04 11.25
CA VAL A 119 -3.35 0.27 11.12
C VAL A 119 -3.89 -0.44 9.88
N ALA A 120 -3.24 -0.30 8.73
CA ALA A 120 -3.69 -0.96 7.49
C ALA A 120 -3.69 -2.49 7.61
N LEU A 121 -2.67 -3.08 8.25
CA LEU A 121 -2.61 -4.52 8.52
C LEU A 121 -3.71 -4.94 9.50
N GLY A 122 -3.93 -4.18 10.57
CA GLY A 122 -4.97 -4.45 11.57
C GLY A 122 -6.37 -4.39 10.97
N GLU A 123 -6.68 -3.33 10.21
CA GLU A 123 -7.95 -3.18 9.50
C GLU A 123 -8.16 -4.31 8.48
N SER A 124 -7.10 -4.75 7.79
CA SER A 124 -7.17 -5.87 6.86
C SER A 124 -7.51 -7.18 7.55
N VAL A 125 -6.93 -7.46 8.73
CA VAL A 125 -7.28 -8.64 9.53
C VAL A 125 -8.74 -8.59 10.00
N VAL A 126 -9.19 -7.42 10.46
CA VAL A 126 -10.59 -7.20 10.87
C VAL A 126 -11.56 -7.38 9.69
N ALA A 127 -11.23 -6.83 8.52
CA ALA A 127 -12.02 -6.96 7.30
C ALA A 127 -12.15 -8.42 6.84
N VAL A 128 -11.06 -9.19 6.87
CA VAL A 128 -11.09 -10.63 6.62
C VAL A 128 -12.01 -11.34 7.62
N GLY A 129 -11.97 -10.95 8.90
CA GLY A 129 -12.84 -11.49 9.94
C GLY A 129 -14.33 -11.22 9.68
N PHE A 130 -14.71 -10.05 9.19
CA PHE A 130 -16.10 -9.77 8.81
C PHE A 130 -16.61 -10.66 7.68
N GLY A 131 -15.74 -11.02 6.72
CA GLY A 131 -16.09 -11.93 5.63
C GLY A 131 -16.49 -13.34 6.09
N LEU A 132 -16.12 -13.76 7.31
CA LEU A 132 -16.58 -15.03 7.88
C LEU A 132 -18.03 -15.01 8.33
N GLY A 133 -18.58 -13.84 8.72
CA GLY A 133 -19.95 -13.73 9.22
C GLY A 133 -21.01 -14.13 8.20
N GLU A 134 -20.64 -14.17 6.92
CA GLU A 134 -21.49 -14.55 5.80
C GLU A 134 -21.33 -16.04 5.39
N LEU A 135 -20.39 -16.77 6.00
CA LEU A 135 -20.03 -18.14 5.61
C LEU A 135 -20.42 -19.18 6.68
N THR A 136 -20.62 -20.43 6.24
CA THR A 136 -20.71 -21.57 7.17
C THR A 136 -19.34 -21.86 7.76
N LEU A 137 -19.19 -21.65 9.07
CA LEU A 137 -17.91 -21.86 9.76
C LEU A 137 -17.53 -23.34 9.79
N ASP A 138 -16.47 -23.69 9.09
CA ASP A 138 -15.87 -25.02 9.07
C ASP A 138 -14.37 -24.97 9.40
N LEU A 139 -13.72 -26.13 9.50
CA LEU A 139 -12.29 -26.21 9.82
C LEU A 139 -11.43 -25.45 8.80
N GLY A 140 -11.80 -25.48 7.51
CA GLY A 140 -11.10 -24.76 6.44
C GLY A 140 -11.13 -23.25 6.64
N SER A 141 -12.27 -22.71 7.03
CA SER A 141 -12.46 -21.28 7.34
C SER A 141 -11.56 -20.83 8.51
N TYR A 142 -11.51 -21.62 9.59
CA TYR A 142 -10.61 -21.32 10.73
C TYR A 142 -9.14 -21.37 10.33
N LEU A 143 -8.71 -22.39 9.60
CA LEU A 143 -7.33 -22.51 9.11
C LEU A 143 -6.98 -21.37 8.15
N GLY A 144 -7.89 -20.99 7.26
CA GLY A 144 -7.73 -19.87 6.34
C GLY A 144 -7.50 -18.55 7.07
N VAL A 145 -8.24 -18.28 8.15
CA VAL A 145 -8.02 -17.08 8.98
C VAL A 145 -6.69 -17.13 9.71
N VAL A 146 -6.32 -18.26 10.30
CA VAL A 146 -5.00 -18.42 10.96
C VAL A 146 -3.87 -18.16 9.97
N LEU A 147 -3.98 -18.69 8.75
CA LEU A 147 -3.01 -18.43 7.68
C LEU A 147 -3.03 -16.96 7.23
N GLY A 148 -4.19 -16.33 7.13
CA GLY A 148 -4.33 -14.91 6.81
C GLY A 148 -3.66 -14.01 7.85
N VAL A 149 -3.85 -14.29 9.13
CA VAL A 149 -3.16 -13.61 10.24
C VAL A 149 -1.65 -13.87 10.18
N GLY A 150 -1.24 -15.11 9.89
CA GLY A 150 0.16 -15.46 9.67
C GLY A 150 0.80 -14.67 8.53
N LEU A 151 0.08 -14.49 7.42
CA LEU A 151 0.52 -13.68 6.28
C LEU A 151 0.63 -12.20 6.66
N ALA A 152 -0.37 -11.64 7.35
CA ALA A 152 -0.30 -10.27 7.87
C ALA A 152 0.91 -10.06 8.81
N GLY A 153 1.16 -11.03 9.69
CA GLY A 153 2.34 -11.06 10.56
C GLY A 153 3.67 -11.15 9.79
N ALA A 154 3.73 -11.95 8.72
CA ALA A 154 4.92 -12.05 7.88
C ALA A 154 5.19 -10.75 7.09
N LEU A 155 4.15 -10.10 6.58
CA LEU A 155 4.29 -8.77 5.95
C LEU A 155 4.76 -7.75 6.98
N TRP A 156 4.15 -7.73 8.17
CA TRP A 156 4.58 -6.86 9.28
C TRP A 156 6.08 -7.05 9.58
N TRP A 157 6.52 -8.30 9.74
CA TRP A 157 7.91 -8.63 10.03
C TRP A 157 8.85 -8.20 8.91
N THR A 158 8.41 -8.25 7.65
CA THR A 158 9.22 -7.78 6.52
C THR A 158 9.59 -6.30 6.64
N TYR A 159 8.70 -5.46 7.18
CA TYR A 159 9.00 -4.04 7.41
C TYR A 159 9.69 -3.78 8.76
N PHE A 160 9.17 -4.33 9.85
CA PHE A 160 9.62 -3.99 11.21
C PHE A 160 10.82 -4.81 11.72
N LEU A 161 11.35 -5.75 10.95
CA LEU A 161 12.55 -6.49 11.37
C LEU A 161 13.78 -5.58 11.50
N ALA A 162 13.97 -4.66 10.55
CA ALA A 162 15.14 -3.77 10.53
C ALA A 162 14.95 -2.52 9.65
N ASP A 163 14.05 -2.55 8.67
CA ASP A 163 13.97 -1.53 7.63
C ASP A 163 13.54 -0.16 8.16
N ASP A 164 12.71 -0.12 9.19
CA ASP A 164 12.31 1.12 9.88
C ASP A 164 13.52 1.80 10.56
N HIS A 165 14.31 1.04 11.32
CA HIS A 165 15.53 1.53 11.96
C HIS A 165 16.65 1.87 10.96
N LEU A 166 16.78 1.11 9.88
CA LEU A 166 17.72 1.39 8.80
C LEU A 166 17.32 2.64 8.01
N ALA A 167 16.02 2.84 7.78
CA ALA A 167 15.46 4.02 7.14
C ALA A 167 15.72 5.28 7.97
N GLU A 168 15.51 5.22 9.29
CA GLU A 168 15.82 6.33 10.18
C GLU A 168 17.30 6.72 10.10
N ARG A 169 18.20 5.74 10.24
CA ARG A 169 19.65 5.95 10.08
C ARG A 169 20.01 6.55 8.72
N ALA A 170 19.40 6.06 7.65
CA ALA A 170 19.63 6.55 6.30
C ALA A 170 19.19 8.01 6.10
N LEU A 171 18.12 8.45 6.78
CA LEU A 171 17.65 9.84 6.74
C LEU A 171 18.53 10.78 7.57
N ILE A 172 18.93 10.35 8.77
CA ILE A 172 19.82 11.11 9.65
C ILE A 172 21.17 11.37 8.96
N ALA A 173 21.71 10.36 8.28
CA ALA A 173 22.98 10.45 7.56
C ALA A 173 22.92 11.26 6.24
N SER A 174 21.74 11.69 5.80
CA SER A 174 21.57 12.40 4.52
C SER A 174 21.58 13.92 4.70
N ASP A 175 22.17 14.62 3.72
CA ASP A 175 22.04 16.07 3.56
C ASP A 175 20.58 16.49 3.27
N SER A 176 20.27 17.78 3.35
CA SER A 176 18.89 18.28 3.26
C SER A 176 18.19 17.93 1.94
N SER A 177 18.90 17.98 0.80
CA SER A 177 18.34 17.70 -0.52
C SER A 177 18.12 16.21 -0.76
N SER A 178 19.07 15.35 -0.36
CA SER A 178 18.93 13.89 -0.43
C SER A 178 17.89 13.38 0.56
N ARG A 179 17.80 13.97 1.77
CA ARG A 179 16.84 13.59 2.80
C ARG A 179 15.39 13.73 2.32
N LEU A 180 15.03 14.86 1.69
CA LEU A 180 13.70 15.05 1.12
C LEU A 180 13.39 14.01 0.02
N ARG A 181 14.37 13.77 -0.87
CA ARG A 181 14.22 12.77 -1.94
C ARG A 181 14.02 11.36 -1.40
N LYS A 182 14.79 10.97 -0.38
CA LYS A 182 14.65 9.67 0.31
C LYS A 182 13.31 9.56 1.02
N ALA A 183 12.88 10.61 1.71
CA ALA A 183 11.61 10.65 2.40
C ALA A 183 10.42 10.49 1.45
N LEU A 184 10.39 11.23 0.34
CA LEU A 184 9.35 11.09 -0.67
C LEU A 184 9.41 9.71 -1.37
N GLY A 185 10.61 9.27 -1.76
CA GLY A 185 10.83 7.97 -2.39
C GLY A 185 10.38 6.80 -1.52
N GLY A 186 10.85 6.76 -0.29
CA GLY A 186 10.56 5.70 0.67
C GLY A 186 9.14 5.80 1.21
N PHE A 187 8.82 6.87 1.92
CA PHE A 187 7.60 6.92 2.73
C PHE A 187 6.32 7.29 1.97
N PHE A 188 6.42 8.00 0.85
CA PHE A 188 5.26 8.32 0.02
C PHE A 188 5.09 7.31 -1.11
N TYR A 189 6.06 7.19 -2.02
CA TYR A 189 5.86 6.39 -3.24
C TYR A 189 5.95 4.89 -3.00
N SER A 190 6.88 4.43 -2.15
CA SER A 190 7.05 2.99 -1.92
C SER A 190 5.95 2.42 -1.03
N TYR A 191 5.31 3.25 -0.21
CA TYR A 191 4.16 2.86 0.61
C TYR A 191 2.89 2.61 -0.20
N ILE A 192 2.71 3.26 -1.36
CA ILE A 192 1.54 3.05 -2.23
C ILE A 192 1.40 1.57 -2.62
N PRO A 193 2.40 0.91 -3.26
CA PRO A 193 2.32 -0.52 -3.55
C PRO A 193 2.32 -1.39 -2.29
N MET A 194 2.97 -0.99 -1.19
CA MET A 194 2.88 -1.74 0.07
C MET A 194 1.45 -1.82 0.60
N LEU A 195 0.80 -0.67 0.78
CA LEU A 195 -0.57 -0.58 1.30
C LEU A 195 -1.57 -1.22 0.33
N LEU A 196 -1.42 -0.99 -0.98
CA LEU A 196 -2.23 -1.65 -1.99
C LEU A 196 -2.06 -3.18 -1.95
N GLY A 197 -0.82 -3.65 -1.77
CA GLY A 197 -0.53 -5.07 -1.61
C GLY A 197 -1.20 -5.69 -0.39
N VAL A 198 -1.22 -4.99 0.75
CA VAL A 198 -1.96 -5.39 1.96
C VAL A 198 -3.46 -5.55 1.66
N VAL A 199 -4.08 -4.55 1.04
CA VAL A 199 -5.52 -4.57 0.71
C VAL A 199 -5.86 -5.68 -0.29
N VAL A 200 -5.06 -5.82 -1.35
CA VAL A 200 -5.26 -6.86 -2.38
C VAL A 200 -5.10 -8.26 -1.79
N LEU A 201 -4.10 -8.46 -0.92
CA LEU A 201 -3.91 -9.72 -0.22
C LEU A 201 -5.09 -10.03 0.70
N ALA A 202 -5.58 -9.04 1.46
CA ALA A 202 -6.73 -9.20 2.35
C ALA A 202 -7.99 -9.62 1.58
N ALA A 203 -8.25 -8.99 0.43
CA ALA A 203 -9.33 -9.40 -0.48
C ALA A 203 -9.15 -10.84 -0.97
N GLY A 204 -7.92 -11.22 -1.37
CA GLY A 204 -7.59 -12.59 -1.76
C GLY A 204 -7.83 -13.61 -0.64
N VAL A 205 -7.42 -13.29 0.59
CA VAL A 205 -7.64 -14.15 1.77
C VAL A 205 -9.14 -14.30 2.02
N SER A 206 -9.90 -13.21 2.02
CA SER A 206 -11.35 -13.23 2.20
C SER A 206 -12.05 -14.15 1.18
N HIS A 207 -11.71 -14.03 -0.12
CA HIS A 207 -12.26 -14.91 -1.15
C HIS A 207 -11.85 -16.39 -1.00
N ALA A 208 -10.66 -16.64 -0.45
CA ALA A 208 -10.16 -17.99 -0.24
C ALA A 208 -10.85 -18.73 0.93
N LEU A 209 -11.40 -18.01 1.92
CA LEU A 209 -12.04 -18.62 3.09
C LEU A 209 -13.22 -19.54 2.70
N GLY A 210 -14.09 -19.08 1.79
CA GLY A 210 -15.22 -19.87 1.30
C GLY A 210 -14.86 -20.99 0.31
N HIS A 211 -13.60 -21.07 -0.12
CA HIS A 211 -13.12 -22.01 -1.14
C HIS A 211 -11.86 -22.76 -0.69
N PHE A 212 -11.67 -22.93 0.63
CA PHE A 212 -10.39 -23.35 1.21
C PHE A 212 -9.87 -24.68 0.62
N GLY A 213 -10.75 -25.66 0.46
CA GLY A 213 -10.42 -26.97 -0.12
C GLY A 213 -10.47 -27.02 -1.65
N GLU A 214 -10.85 -25.93 -2.30
CA GLU A 214 -11.15 -25.90 -3.74
C GLU A 214 -10.07 -25.19 -4.54
N ARG A 215 -10.03 -25.48 -5.83
CA ARG A 215 -9.17 -24.76 -6.78
C ARG A 215 -9.68 -23.34 -6.95
N LEU A 216 -8.74 -22.41 -7.02
CA LEU A 216 -9.05 -21.02 -7.34
C LEU A 216 -9.04 -20.81 -8.85
N ASP A 217 -9.91 -19.92 -9.32
CA ASP A 217 -9.69 -19.29 -10.61
C ASP A 217 -8.41 -18.43 -10.58
N VAL A 218 -7.90 -18.08 -11.77
CA VAL A 218 -6.66 -17.31 -11.91
C VAL A 218 -6.77 -15.95 -11.21
N THR A 219 -7.95 -15.32 -11.22
CA THR A 219 -8.16 -14.00 -10.62
C THR A 219 -8.00 -14.03 -9.11
N ARG A 220 -8.64 -14.98 -8.42
CA ARG A 220 -8.56 -15.15 -6.96
C ARG A 220 -7.15 -15.58 -6.53
N ALA A 221 -6.53 -16.50 -7.28
CA ALA A 221 -5.14 -16.89 -7.05
C ALA A 221 -4.18 -15.70 -7.21
N LEU A 222 -4.44 -14.82 -8.19
CA LEU A 222 -3.68 -13.59 -8.42
C LEU A 222 -3.89 -12.56 -7.30
N LEU A 223 -5.07 -12.45 -6.68
CA LEU A 223 -5.26 -11.55 -5.53
C LEU A 223 -4.33 -11.93 -4.36
N LEU A 224 -4.24 -13.22 -4.03
CA LEU A 224 -3.34 -13.71 -2.99
C LEU A 224 -1.87 -13.43 -3.32
N ALA A 225 -1.40 -14.02 -4.42
CA ALA A 225 0.01 -13.95 -4.79
C ALA A 225 0.44 -12.54 -5.20
N GLY A 226 -0.41 -11.83 -5.93
CA GLY A 226 -0.19 -10.48 -6.40
C GLY A 226 -0.19 -9.46 -5.27
N GLY A 227 -1.04 -9.61 -4.26
CA GLY A 227 -1.02 -8.75 -3.07
C GLY A 227 0.31 -8.82 -2.32
N ALA A 228 0.78 -10.04 -2.04
CA ALA A 228 2.08 -10.26 -1.41
C ALA A 228 3.25 -9.79 -2.29
N ALA A 229 3.22 -10.07 -3.60
CA ALA A 229 4.26 -9.63 -4.53
C ALA A 229 4.31 -8.10 -4.66
N LEU A 230 3.16 -7.43 -4.67
CA LEU A 230 3.06 -5.98 -4.72
C LEU A 230 3.58 -5.34 -3.43
N TYR A 231 3.29 -5.96 -2.28
CA TYR A 231 3.88 -5.57 -1.01
C TYR A 231 5.40 -5.63 -1.05
N LEU A 232 5.96 -6.76 -1.50
CA LEU A 232 7.40 -6.95 -1.60
C LEU A 232 8.04 -6.03 -2.65
N LEU A 233 7.34 -5.72 -3.74
CA LEU A 233 7.78 -4.73 -4.73
C LEU A 233 7.90 -3.35 -4.10
N GLY A 234 6.88 -2.92 -3.36
CA GLY A 234 6.91 -1.66 -2.64
C GLY A 234 8.02 -1.62 -1.60
N ASN A 235 8.23 -2.72 -0.91
CA ASN A 235 9.32 -2.84 0.04
C ASN A 235 10.72 -2.79 -0.62
N VAL A 236 10.91 -3.43 -1.78
CA VAL A 236 12.15 -3.30 -2.58
C VAL A 236 12.35 -1.84 -3.02
N ALA A 237 11.29 -1.17 -3.47
CA ALA A 237 11.35 0.24 -3.83
C ALA A 237 11.74 1.11 -2.62
N PHE A 238 11.21 0.80 -1.44
CA PHE A 238 11.56 1.48 -0.19
C PHE A 238 13.06 1.34 0.11
N ARG A 239 13.59 0.11 0.02
CA ARG A 239 15.02 -0.14 0.21
C ARG A 239 15.89 0.55 -0.82
N ILE A 240 15.48 0.59 -2.10
CA ILE A 240 16.17 1.35 -3.14
C ILE A 240 16.21 2.84 -2.79
N ALA A 241 15.08 3.41 -2.39
CA ALA A 241 14.98 4.82 -2.01
C ALA A 241 15.89 5.15 -0.81
N MET A 242 15.96 4.26 0.18
CA MET A 242 16.77 4.45 1.38
C MET A 242 18.25 4.07 1.23
N GLY A 243 18.60 3.31 0.18
CA GLY A 243 19.94 2.77 -0.01
C GLY A 243 20.22 1.53 0.85
N ILE A 244 19.16 0.80 1.25
CA ILE A 244 19.24 -0.40 2.08
C ILE A 244 19.52 -1.62 1.19
N ARG A 245 20.40 -2.51 1.65
CA ARG A 245 20.77 -3.77 0.98
C ARG A 245 20.66 -4.93 1.97
N PRO A 246 20.44 -6.18 1.49
CA PRO A 246 20.28 -6.60 0.08
C PRO A 246 18.87 -6.36 -0.48
N LEU A 247 18.74 -6.28 -1.82
CA LEU A 247 17.43 -6.18 -2.50
C LEU A 247 16.95 -7.53 -3.05
N THR A 248 17.90 -8.41 -3.36
CA THR A 248 17.67 -9.63 -4.12
C THR A 248 16.76 -10.60 -3.39
N ILE A 249 16.94 -10.77 -2.08
CA ILE A 249 16.12 -11.69 -1.26
C ILE A 249 14.64 -11.34 -1.37
N ARG A 250 14.28 -10.05 -1.26
CA ARG A 250 12.88 -9.60 -1.34
C ARG A 250 12.32 -9.62 -2.75
N ALA A 251 13.15 -9.32 -3.75
CA ALA A 251 12.77 -9.45 -5.15
C ALA A 251 12.46 -10.92 -5.53
N PHE A 252 13.32 -11.86 -5.14
CA PHE A 252 13.07 -13.29 -5.32
C PHE A 252 11.86 -13.77 -4.53
N GLY A 253 11.66 -13.27 -3.31
CA GLY A 253 10.45 -13.53 -2.52
C GLY A 253 9.17 -13.10 -3.25
N GLY A 254 9.17 -11.94 -3.91
CA GLY A 254 8.04 -11.47 -4.72
C GLY A 254 7.77 -12.37 -5.93
N VAL A 255 8.81 -12.80 -6.64
CA VAL A 255 8.68 -13.75 -7.77
C VAL A 255 8.18 -15.12 -7.29
N ALA A 256 8.71 -15.61 -6.16
CA ALA A 256 8.28 -16.87 -5.55
C ALA A 256 6.83 -16.80 -5.06
N ALA A 257 6.39 -15.65 -4.54
CA ALA A 257 5.00 -15.40 -4.18
C ALA A 257 4.10 -15.54 -5.42
N LEU A 258 4.47 -14.95 -6.56
CA LEU A 258 3.74 -15.12 -7.82
C LEU A 258 3.70 -16.58 -8.31
N ALA A 259 4.75 -17.36 -8.09
CA ALA A 259 4.75 -18.78 -8.44
C ALA A 259 3.69 -19.60 -7.66
N THR A 260 3.22 -19.13 -6.50
CA THR A 260 2.14 -19.79 -5.75
C THR A 260 0.80 -19.79 -6.47
N ILE A 261 0.61 -18.94 -7.50
CA ILE A 261 -0.60 -18.94 -8.35
C ILE A 261 -0.84 -20.34 -8.93
N PHE A 262 0.21 -21.02 -9.39
CA PHE A 262 0.11 -22.36 -9.93
C PHE A 262 -0.45 -23.36 -8.92
N VAL A 263 -0.11 -23.21 -7.63
CA VAL A 263 -0.63 -24.06 -6.55
C VAL A 263 -2.12 -23.82 -6.32
N GLY A 264 -2.54 -22.55 -6.31
CA GLY A 264 -3.96 -22.19 -6.13
C GLY A 264 -4.86 -22.68 -7.25
N VAL A 265 -4.40 -22.52 -8.49
CA VAL A 265 -5.16 -22.91 -9.69
C VAL A 265 -5.17 -24.44 -9.87
N ALA A 266 -4.03 -25.11 -9.65
CA ALA A 266 -3.92 -26.55 -9.90
C ALA A 266 -4.44 -27.41 -8.74
N VAL A 267 -4.32 -26.95 -7.49
CA VAL A 267 -4.52 -27.78 -6.31
C VAL A 267 -5.63 -27.24 -5.40
N SER A 268 -5.37 -26.20 -4.60
CA SER A 268 -6.37 -25.60 -3.73
C SER A 268 -5.97 -24.23 -3.17
N ALA A 269 -6.97 -23.45 -2.73
CA ALA A 269 -6.79 -22.17 -2.07
C ALA A 269 -5.97 -22.30 -0.78
N GLY A 270 -6.28 -23.29 0.06
CA GLY A 270 -5.58 -23.53 1.32
C GLY A 270 -4.09 -23.83 1.12
N LEU A 271 -3.75 -24.64 0.11
CA LEU A 271 -2.34 -24.91 -0.21
C LEU A 271 -1.61 -23.70 -0.81
N GLN A 272 -2.31 -22.83 -1.55
CA GLN A 272 -1.72 -21.57 -1.96
C GLN A 272 -1.40 -20.67 -0.75
N LEU A 273 -2.33 -20.54 0.21
CA LEU A 273 -2.11 -19.76 1.44
C LEU A 273 -0.91 -20.29 2.24
N VAL A 274 -0.83 -21.61 2.42
CA VAL A 274 0.31 -22.27 3.09
C VAL A 274 1.61 -22.00 2.33
N SER A 275 1.60 -22.18 1.00
CA SER A 275 2.79 -21.97 0.16
C SER A 275 3.26 -20.53 0.22
N LEU A 276 2.33 -19.57 0.18
CA LEU A 276 2.63 -18.14 0.25
C LEU A 276 3.24 -17.77 1.61
N LEU A 277 2.66 -18.28 2.70
CA LEU A 277 3.20 -18.07 4.04
C LEU A 277 4.61 -18.67 4.18
N LEU A 278 4.82 -19.88 3.66
CA LEU A 278 6.14 -20.53 3.64
C LEU A 278 7.17 -19.71 2.87
N VAL A 279 6.81 -19.16 1.69
CA VAL A 279 7.70 -18.28 0.91
C VAL A 279 8.15 -17.09 1.75
N LEU A 280 7.21 -16.40 2.42
CA LEU A 280 7.54 -15.22 3.24
C LEU A 280 8.40 -15.60 4.45
N VAL A 281 8.08 -16.69 5.15
CA VAL A 281 8.83 -17.14 6.32
C VAL A 281 10.25 -17.60 5.94
N VAL A 282 10.40 -18.35 4.85
CA VAL A 282 11.73 -18.76 4.35
C VAL A 282 12.56 -17.54 3.94
N MET A 283 11.94 -16.57 3.26
CA MET A 283 12.61 -15.32 2.90
C MET A 283 13.12 -14.57 4.14
N LEU A 284 12.27 -14.40 5.17
CA LEU A 284 12.61 -13.69 6.41
C LEU A 284 13.70 -14.41 7.19
N THR A 285 13.58 -15.73 7.37
CA THR A 285 14.56 -16.52 8.11
C THR A 285 15.92 -16.56 7.41
N TRP A 286 15.94 -16.57 6.07
CA TRP A 286 17.16 -16.45 5.29
C TRP A 286 17.84 -15.09 5.49
N GLU A 287 17.05 -14.02 5.48
CA GLU A 287 17.53 -12.65 5.70
C GLU A 287 18.15 -12.49 7.10
N MET A 288 17.48 -12.98 8.15
CA MET A 288 17.99 -12.94 9.53
C MET A 288 19.33 -13.68 9.70
N ARG A 289 19.51 -14.82 9.02
CA ARG A 289 20.76 -15.59 9.06
C ARG A 289 21.92 -14.81 8.42
N GLY A 290 21.64 -14.10 7.33
CA GLY A 290 22.63 -13.27 6.64
C GLY A 290 23.15 -12.12 7.52
N GLU A 291 22.27 -11.47 8.28
CA GLU A 291 22.66 -10.38 9.19
C GLU A 291 23.51 -10.87 10.37
N THR A 292 23.16 -12.04 10.94
CA THR A 292 23.92 -12.62 12.05
C THR A 292 25.34 -12.99 11.64
N ALA A 293 25.52 -13.54 10.43
CA ALA A 293 26.82 -13.92 9.90
C ALA A 293 27.74 -12.71 9.61
N ALA A 294 27.16 -11.56 9.23
CA ALA A 294 27.91 -10.33 8.96
C ALA A 294 28.43 -9.62 10.22
N ILE A 295 27.83 -9.88 11.39
CA ILE A 295 28.26 -9.28 12.67
C ILE A 295 29.40 -10.10 13.31
N SER A 296 29.51 -11.39 12.96
CA SER A 296 30.53 -12.31 13.49
C SER A 296 31.85 -12.33 12.70
N SER A 297 31.95 -11.59 11.60
CA SER A 297 33.11 -11.49 10.70
C SER A 297 33.80 -10.14 10.82
#